data_AF-A0A9D5JKD8-F1
#
_entry.id   AF-A0A9D5JKD8-F1
#
_cell.length_a   1.000
_cell.length_b   1.000
_cell.length_c   1.000
_cell.angle_alpha   90.00
_cell.angle_beta   90.00
_cell.angle_gamma   90.00
#
_symmetry.space_group_name_H-M   'P 1'
#
loop_
_entity.id
_entity.type
_entity.pdbx_description
1 polymer ?
#
loop_
_entity_poly.entity_id
_entity_poly.type
_entity_poly.pdbx_seq_one_letter_code
_entity_poly.pdbx_strand_id
1 'polypeptide(L)' 'MCNNINTEKVDSAASCGAKTARQVQTHCGTAFNCGRCKSSINERLTLLRGQPQSLLVTE' A
#
# COMPACT_ATOMS: atom_id res chain seq x y z
N MET A 1 -0.65 -15.07 8.18
CA MET A 1 -0.95 -13.77 7.53
C MET A 1 -2.45 -13.68 7.29
N CYS A 2 -3.11 -12.55 7.61
CA CYS A 2 -4.57 -12.46 7.60
C CYS A 2 -5.17 -12.42 6.17
N ASN A 3 -4.69 -11.55 5.27
CA ASN A 3 -5.23 -11.39 3.89
C ASN A 3 -4.15 -11.44 2.80
N ASN A 4 -2.96 -11.97 3.13
CA ASN A 4 -1.81 -11.99 2.24
C ASN A 4 -1.52 -10.63 1.56
N ILE A 5 -1.58 -9.53 2.33
CA ILE A 5 -1.11 -8.21 1.88
C ILE A 5 0.41 -8.19 2.04
N ASN A 6 1.10 -8.10 0.90
CA ASN A 6 2.56 -8.03 0.79
C ASN A 6 2.99 -6.65 0.26
N THR A 7 4.29 -6.44 0.15
CA THR A 7 4.88 -5.17 -0.28
C THR A 7 4.42 -4.77 -1.68
N GLU A 8 4.35 -5.70 -2.63
CA GLU A 8 3.90 -5.44 -4.01
C GLU A 8 2.48 -4.91 -4.08
N LYS A 9 1.55 -5.47 -3.27
CA LYS A 9 0.18 -4.98 -3.17
C LYS A 9 0.10 -3.58 -2.56
N VAL A 10 0.95 -3.29 -1.58
CA VAL A 10 1.05 -1.95 -0.98
C VAL A 10 1.58 -0.94 -2.01
N ASP A 11 2.61 -1.31 -2.76
CA ASP A 11 3.23 -0.46 -3.79
C ASP A 11 2.28 -0.20 -4.96
N SER A 12 1.54 -1.22 -5.40
CA SER A 12 0.50 -1.09 -6.43
C SER A 12 -0.63 -0.16 -5.97
N ALA A 13 -1.13 -0.36 -4.74
CA ALA A 13 -2.14 0.51 -4.17
C ALA A 13 -1.64 1.95 -4.01
N ALA A 14 -0.38 2.15 -3.61
CA ALA A 14 0.24 3.47 -3.50
C ALA A 14 0.35 4.16 -4.87
N SER A 15 0.72 3.41 -5.91
CA SER A 15 0.76 3.89 -7.30
C SER A 15 -0.63 4.30 -7.81
N CYS A 16 -1.68 3.66 -7.32
CA CYS A 16 -3.08 4.06 -7.53
C CYS A 16 -3.56 5.19 -6.58
N GLY A 17 -2.68 5.77 -5.77
CA GLY A 17 -2.98 6.92 -4.91
C GLY A 17 -3.40 6.58 -3.47
N ALA A 18 -3.24 5.33 -3.03
CA ALA A 18 -3.47 4.98 -1.62
C ALA A 18 -2.45 5.67 -0.70
N LYS A 19 -2.95 6.39 0.30
CA LYS A 19 -2.15 7.12 1.30
C LYS A 19 -2.24 6.54 2.70
N THR A 20 -3.15 5.58 2.91
CA THR A 20 -3.40 4.96 4.21
C THR A 20 -3.57 3.46 4.08
N ALA A 21 -3.27 2.72 5.16
CA ALA A 21 -3.46 1.27 5.18
C ALA A 21 -4.92 0.83 4.94
N ARG A 22 -5.90 1.69 5.25
CA ARG A 22 -7.31 1.45 4.93
C ARG A 22 -7.57 1.56 3.42
N GLN A 23 -6.99 2.56 2.75
CA GLN A 23 -7.10 2.67 1.29
C GLN A 23 -6.41 1.51 0.57
N VAL A 24 -5.26 1.03 1.07
CA VAL A 24 -4.61 -0.18 0.53
C VAL A 24 -5.55 -1.39 0.62
N GLN A 25 -6.26 -1.54 1.73
CA GLN A 25 -7.22 -2.61 1.90
C GLN A 25 -8.42 -2.51 0.98
N THR A 26 -9.00 -1.32 0.85
CA THR A 26 -10.07 -1.04 -0.11
C THR A 26 -9.62 -1.37 -1.53
N HIS A 27 -8.39 -0.98 -1.91
CA HIS A 27 -7.81 -1.32 -3.21
C HIS A 27 -7.64 -2.84 -3.40
N CYS A 28 -7.26 -3.57 -2.35
CA CYS A 28 -7.13 -5.02 -2.38
C CYS A 28 -8.47 -5.78 -2.25
N GLY A 29 -9.60 -5.09 -2.05
CA GLY A 29 -10.89 -5.73 -1.79
C GLY A 29 -10.95 -6.50 -0.46
N THR A 30 -10.19 -6.08 0.56
CA THR A 30 -10.13 -6.76 1.86
C THR A 30 -10.40 -5.82 3.03
N ALA A 31 -10.61 -6.36 4.24
CA ALA A 31 -10.74 -5.59 5.48
C ALA A 31 -9.75 -6.07 6.55
N PHE A 32 -9.43 -5.23 7.54
CA PHE A 32 -8.56 -5.61 8.64
C PHE A 32 -9.22 -6.74 9.45
N ASN A 33 -8.54 -7.88 9.51
CA ASN A 33 -8.93 -8.96 10.41
C ASN A 33 -8.25 -8.76 11.78
N CYS A 34 -6.93 -8.96 11.81
CA CYS A 34 -6.12 -8.88 13.03
C CYS A 34 -5.47 -7.50 13.29
N GLY A 35 -5.52 -6.57 12.32
CA GLY A 35 -4.95 -5.21 12.46
C GLY A 35 -3.42 -5.08 12.47
N ARG A 36 -2.68 -6.16 12.75
CA ARG A 36 -1.21 -6.13 12.97
C ARG A 36 -0.40 -5.60 11.78
N CYS A 37 -0.88 -5.80 10.55
CA CYS A 37 -0.20 -5.30 9.34
C CYS A 37 -0.32 -3.78 9.15
N LYS A 38 -1.19 -3.09 9.92
CA LYS A 38 -1.48 -1.66 9.74
C LYS A 38 -0.21 -0.80 9.84
N SER A 39 0.63 -1.05 10.83
CA SER A 39 1.87 -0.29 11.04
C SER A 39 2.87 -0.50 9.90
N SER A 40 3.11 -1.75 9.49
CA SER A 40 4.03 -2.05 8.37
C SER A 40 3.54 -1.47 7.04
N ILE A 41 2.22 -1.50 6.77
CA ILE A 41 1.66 -0.86 5.57
C ILE A 41 1.92 0.65 5.61
N ASN A 42 1.67 1.30 6.76
CA ASN A 42 1.85 2.74 6.90
C ASN A 42 3.33 3.16 6.79
N GLU A 43 4.24 2.35 7.34
CA GLU A 43 5.68 2.53 7.19
C GLU A 43 6.09 2.46 5.71
N ARG A 44 5.66 1.42 4.99
CA ARG A 44 5.93 1.30 3.55
C ARG A 44 5.39 2.49 2.75
N LEU A 45 4.16 2.90 3.00
CA LEU A 45 3.57 4.09 2.36
C LEU A 45 4.36 5.37 2.66
N THR A 46 4.92 5.50 3.87
CA THR A 46 5.75 6.64 4.25
C THR A 46 7.07 6.65 3.47
N LEU A 47 7.71 5.49 3.34
CA LEU A 47 8.92 5.32 2.53
C LEU A 47 8.68 5.68 1.06
N LEU A 48 7.57 5.23 0.48
CA LEU A 48 7.21 5.53 -0.92
C LEU A 48 6.96 7.03 -1.16
N ARG A 49 6.41 7.75 -0.17
CA ARG A 49 6.18 9.20 -0.26
C ARG A 49 7.47 10.02 -0.20
N GLY A 50 8.53 9.47 0.41
CA GLY A 50 9.86 10.08 0.45
C GLY A 50 10.70 9.77 -0.79
N GLN A 51 10.26 8.83 -1.64
CA GLN A 51 10.87 8.57 -2.94
C GLN A 51 10.23 9.49 -3.98
N PRO A 52 11.01 10.29 -4.74
CA PRO A 52 10.46 10.98 -5.90
C PRO A 52 10.04 9.89 -6.91
N GLN A 53 8.73 9.70 -7.05
CA GLN A 53 8.14 8.88 -8.10
C GLN A 53 8.37 9.58 -9.44
N SER A 54 9.60 9.52 -9.93
CA SER A 54 9.99 10.05 -11.22
C SER A 54 9.62 9.03 -12.31
N LEU A 55 8.87 9.52 -13.29
CA LEU A 55 8.64 8.95 -14.62
C LEU A 55 7.66 7.76 -14.74
N LEU A 56 6.40 8.12 -14.98
CA LEU A 56 5.65 7.79 -16.20
C LEU A 56 6.37 6.78 -17.13
N VAL A 57 5.92 5.52 -17.15
CA VAL A 57 6.09 4.65 -18.32
C VAL A 57 4.79 4.68 -19.12
N THR A 58 4.74 5.59 -20.08
CA THR A 58 3.88 5.50 -21.26
C THR A 58 4.80 5.43 -22.46
N GLU A 59 4.95 4.25 -23.05
CA GLU A 59 5.25 4.05 -24.47
C GLU A 59 4.30 2.97 -25.00
#